data_AF-A0A177N7V8-F1
#
_entry.id   AF-A0A177N7V8-F1
#
_cell.length_a   1.000
_cell.length_b   1.000
_cell.length_c   1.000
_cell.angle_alpha   90.00
_cell.angle_beta   90.00
_cell.angle_gamma   90.00
#
_symmetry.space_group_name_H-M   'P 1'
#
loop_
_entity.id
_entity.type
_entity.pdbx_description
1 polymer ?
#
loop_
_entity_poly.entity_id
_entity_poly.type
_entity_poly.pdbx_seq_one_letter_code
_entity_poly.pdbx_strand_id
1 'polypeptide(L)'
;MTTAVSLRKVTMPTAAQICRDIQLEPEALRCLADDLAPAAFLRNLIELKLFPDAVRFLARALPKREATWWACISARSVVGPDTKPEVVKALEAAELWVFKPTEPNRRLANSAAHDASFENPAAWAAMAAFWSEGSMAPENVPAVPPADNLTGKAVAGAVMLAAVLTQPDKSQDKYQFFLEQGIDIANGGNGRVWQAA
;
A
#
# COMPACT_ATOMS: atom_id res chain seq x y z
N MET A 1 -16.23 -6.90 -19.95
CA MET A 1 -15.16 -7.87 -20.24
C MET A 1 -14.19 -7.79 -19.09
N THR A 2 -14.22 -8.74 -18.16
CA THR A 2 -13.37 -8.74 -16.96
C THR A 2 -11.96 -9.13 -17.38
N THR A 3 -11.07 -8.15 -17.48
CA THR A 3 -9.65 -8.40 -17.78
C THR A 3 -9.11 -9.38 -16.75
N ALA A 4 -8.46 -10.45 -17.19
CA ALA A 4 -7.88 -11.43 -16.28
C ALA A 4 -6.83 -10.73 -15.39
N VAL A 5 -7.11 -10.64 -14.08
CA VAL A 5 -6.14 -10.15 -13.10
C VAL A 5 -4.92 -11.08 -13.16
N SER A 6 -3.74 -10.50 -13.36
CA SER A 6 -2.45 -11.17 -13.24
C SER A 6 -1.58 -10.38 -12.26
N LEU A 7 -0.64 -11.03 -11.58
CA LEU A 7 0.20 -10.42 -10.55
C LEU A 7 1.65 -10.90 -10.68
N ARG A 8 2.34 -10.53 -11.76
CA ARG A 8 3.66 -11.08 -12.14
C ARG A 8 4.75 -10.92 -11.09
N LYS A 9 4.69 -9.87 -10.28
CA LYS A 9 5.65 -9.58 -9.19
C LYS A 9 5.33 -10.26 -7.86
N VAL A 10 4.18 -10.92 -7.74
CA VAL A 10 3.80 -11.68 -6.54
C VAL A 10 4.42 -13.07 -6.62
N THR A 11 5.29 -13.41 -5.66
CA THR A 11 6.07 -14.65 -5.69
C THR A 11 5.47 -15.78 -4.87
N MET A 12 4.56 -15.48 -3.94
CA MET A 12 3.88 -16.50 -3.14
C MET A 12 2.89 -17.29 -4.01
N PRO A 13 2.93 -18.63 -4.02
CA PRO A 13 2.07 -19.44 -4.87
C PRO A 13 0.59 -19.42 -4.50
N THR A 14 0.24 -19.21 -3.22
CA THR A 14 -1.18 -19.20 -2.78
C THR A 14 -1.54 -17.94 -2.00
N ALA A 15 -2.80 -17.53 -2.13
CA ALA A 15 -3.36 -16.43 -1.36
C ALA A 15 -3.30 -16.71 0.15
N ALA A 16 -3.52 -17.96 0.57
CA ALA A 16 -3.47 -18.36 1.98
C ALA A 16 -2.13 -18.05 2.63
N GLN A 17 -1.00 -18.18 1.90
CA GLN A 17 0.33 -17.83 2.42
C GLN A 17 0.50 -16.33 2.66
N ILE A 18 -0.02 -15.50 1.75
CA ILE A 18 -0.01 -14.04 1.87
C ILE A 18 -0.89 -13.60 3.03
N CYS A 19 -2.02 -14.28 3.24
CA CYS A 19 -3.01 -13.91 4.25
C CYS A 19 -2.61 -14.28 5.69
N ARG A 20 -1.52 -15.02 5.92
CA ARG A 20 -1.15 -15.56 7.25
C ARG A 20 -0.93 -14.50 8.33
N ASP A 21 -0.42 -13.34 7.93
CA ASP A 21 0.03 -12.28 8.83
C ASP A 21 -0.74 -10.96 8.62
N ILE A 22 -1.91 -11.01 7.96
CA ILE A 22 -2.82 -9.88 7.81
C ILE A 22 -4.19 -10.22 8.38
N GLN A 23 -4.91 -9.18 8.81
CA GLN A 23 -6.26 -9.31 9.31
C GLN A 23 -7.24 -9.03 8.17
N LEU A 24 -8.02 -10.05 7.80
CA LEU A 24 -9.13 -9.94 6.87
C LEU A 24 -10.46 -10.09 7.62
N GLU A 25 -11.51 -9.46 7.10
CA GLU A 25 -12.85 -9.65 7.64
C GLU A 25 -13.40 -11.06 7.36
N PRO A 26 -14.35 -11.57 8.17
CA PRO A 26 -14.91 -12.91 7.98
C PRO A 26 -15.44 -13.17 6.57
N GLU A 27 -16.06 -12.18 5.93
CA GLU A 27 -16.60 -12.29 4.56
C GLU A 27 -15.48 -12.60 3.54
N ALA A 28 -14.34 -11.91 3.66
CA ALA A 28 -13.17 -12.14 2.80
C ALA A 28 -12.50 -13.50 3.08
N LEU A 29 -12.45 -13.92 4.34
CA LEU A 29 -11.91 -15.23 4.72
C LEU A 29 -12.72 -16.39 4.13
N ARG A 30 -14.04 -16.24 3.95
CA ARG A 30 -14.89 -17.27 3.31
C ARG A 30 -14.52 -17.51 1.84
N CYS A 31 -13.84 -16.55 1.20
CA CYS A 31 -13.36 -16.67 -0.17
C CYS A 31 -11.95 -17.28 -0.27
N LEU A 32 -11.28 -17.53 0.85
CA LEU A 32 -9.89 -17.97 0.91
C LEU A 32 -9.80 -19.50 0.98
N ALA A 33 -9.60 -20.16 -0.15
CA ALA A 33 -9.22 -21.57 -0.20
C ALA A 33 -7.70 -21.75 -0.11
N ASP A 34 -7.24 -22.90 0.39
CA ASP A 34 -5.82 -23.17 0.69
C ASP A 34 -4.90 -23.08 -0.54
N ASP A 35 -5.39 -23.54 -1.69
CA ASP A 35 -4.68 -23.61 -2.97
C ASP A 35 -5.04 -22.46 -3.93
N LEU A 36 -5.86 -21.50 -3.48
CA LEU A 36 -6.33 -20.41 -4.33
C LEU A 36 -5.17 -19.51 -4.75
N ALA A 37 -5.00 -19.32 -6.06
CA ALA A 37 -3.96 -18.45 -6.60
C ALA A 37 -4.19 -16.98 -6.16
N PRO A 38 -3.13 -16.20 -5.86
CA PRO A 38 -3.24 -14.81 -5.42
C PRO A 38 -4.11 -13.92 -6.32
N ALA A 39 -3.92 -14.05 -7.64
CA ALA A 39 -4.69 -13.28 -8.63
C ALA A 39 -6.19 -13.62 -8.63
N ALA A 40 -6.53 -14.89 -8.41
CA ALA A 40 -7.92 -15.32 -8.32
C ALA A 40 -8.58 -14.80 -7.03
N PHE A 41 -7.87 -14.85 -5.90
CA PHE A 41 -8.37 -14.30 -4.64
C PHE A 41 -8.61 -12.80 -4.71
N LEU A 42 -7.65 -12.02 -5.23
CA LEU A 42 -7.82 -10.58 -5.41
C LEU A 42 -9.02 -10.25 -6.29
N ARG A 43 -9.21 -10.97 -7.40
CA ARG A 43 -10.37 -10.81 -8.27
C ARG A 43 -11.68 -11.05 -7.51
N ASN A 44 -11.77 -12.13 -6.73
CA ASN A 44 -12.96 -12.43 -5.93
C ASN A 44 -13.28 -11.29 -4.95
N LEU A 45 -12.27 -10.74 -4.26
CA LEU A 45 -12.46 -9.62 -3.33
C LEU A 45 -12.98 -8.36 -4.05
N ILE A 46 -12.46 -8.07 -5.25
CA ILE A 46 -12.90 -6.93 -6.06
C ILE A 46 -14.34 -7.13 -6.57
N GLU A 47 -14.66 -8.31 -7.11
CA GLU A 47 -16.01 -8.62 -7.63
C GLU A 47 -17.08 -8.57 -6.54
N LEU A 48 -16.72 -8.98 -5.31
CA LEU A 48 -17.57 -8.89 -4.13
C LEU A 48 -17.55 -7.51 -3.45
N LYS A 49 -16.78 -6.54 -3.99
CA LYS A 49 -16.60 -5.18 -3.44
C LYS A 49 -16.05 -5.16 -2.02
N LEU A 50 -15.31 -6.19 -1.63
CA LEU A 50 -14.57 -6.29 -0.36
C LEU A 50 -13.27 -5.48 -0.45
N PHE A 51 -13.38 -4.20 -0.80
CA PHE A 51 -12.25 -3.37 -1.18
C PHE A 51 -11.20 -3.16 -0.07
N PRO A 52 -11.57 -2.92 1.20
CA PRO A 52 -10.58 -2.87 2.28
C PRO A 52 -9.71 -4.13 2.37
N ASP A 53 -10.32 -5.31 2.22
CA ASP A 53 -9.60 -6.59 2.25
C ASP A 53 -8.78 -6.82 0.97
N ALA A 54 -9.29 -6.41 -0.19
CA ALA A 54 -8.52 -6.41 -1.44
C ALA A 54 -7.25 -5.54 -1.31
N VAL A 55 -7.36 -4.38 -0.65
CA VAL A 55 -6.24 -3.48 -0.39
C VAL A 55 -5.25 -4.11 0.58
N ARG A 56 -5.69 -4.66 1.71
CA ARG A 56 -4.82 -5.35 2.67
C ARG A 56 -4.07 -6.51 2.03
N PHE A 57 -4.78 -7.32 1.26
CA PHE A 57 -4.21 -8.44 0.54
C PHE A 57 -3.13 -7.99 -0.46
N LEU A 58 -3.46 -7.05 -1.35
CA LEU A 58 -2.54 -6.61 -2.40
C LEU A 58 -1.33 -5.87 -1.80
N ALA A 59 -1.53 -5.05 -0.77
CA ALA A 59 -0.46 -4.36 -0.05
C ALA A 59 0.55 -5.34 0.56
N ARG A 60 0.09 -6.49 1.04
CA ARG A 60 0.95 -7.55 1.58
C ARG A 60 1.60 -8.41 0.50
N ALA A 61 0.90 -8.62 -0.62
CA ALA A 61 1.35 -9.46 -1.72
C ALA A 61 2.48 -8.81 -2.53
N LEU A 62 2.44 -7.49 -2.72
CA LEU A 62 3.43 -6.75 -3.49
C LEU A 62 4.81 -6.75 -2.81
N PRO A 63 5.92 -6.74 -3.58
CA PRO A 63 7.23 -6.41 -3.03
C PRO A 63 7.21 -5.04 -2.33
N LYS A 64 7.94 -4.91 -1.24
CA LYS A 64 7.84 -3.76 -0.32
C LYS A 64 8.03 -2.40 -1.00
N ARG A 65 8.95 -2.30 -1.98
CA ARG A 65 9.19 -1.05 -2.72
C ARG A 65 8.00 -0.68 -3.63
N GLU A 66 7.49 -1.64 -4.38
CA GLU A 66 6.29 -1.51 -5.22
C GLU A 66 5.04 -1.17 -4.40
N ALA A 67 4.85 -1.84 -3.26
CA ALA A 67 3.75 -1.55 -2.34
C ALA A 67 3.85 -0.11 -1.80
N THR A 68 5.06 0.34 -1.44
CA THR A 68 5.30 1.72 -0.98
C THR A 68 5.05 2.74 -2.10
N TRP A 69 5.44 2.43 -3.33
CA TRP A 69 5.12 3.28 -4.49
C TRP A 69 3.61 3.42 -4.69
N TRP A 70 2.87 2.32 -4.55
CA TRP A 70 1.41 2.33 -4.60
C TRP A 70 0.80 3.25 -3.53
N ALA A 71 1.29 3.15 -2.28
CA ALA A 71 0.90 4.09 -1.23
C ALA A 71 1.18 5.56 -1.57
N CYS A 72 2.33 5.84 -2.20
CA CYS A 72 2.69 7.20 -2.62
C CYS A 72 1.71 7.77 -3.66
N ILE A 73 1.41 7.02 -4.73
CA ILE A 73 0.49 7.51 -5.78
C ILE A 73 -0.95 7.62 -5.30
N SER A 74 -1.40 6.74 -4.38
CA SER A 74 -2.71 6.89 -3.74
C SER A 74 -2.73 8.11 -2.80
N ALA A 75 -1.70 8.32 -2.00
CA ALA A 75 -1.59 9.52 -1.15
C ALA A 75 -1.54 10.81 -1.97
N ARG A 76 -0.86 10.80 -3.13
CA ARG A 76 -0.77 11.95 -4.03
C ARG A 76 -2.14 12.40 -4.54
N SER A 77 -3.12 11.49 -4.66
CA SER A 77 -4.46 11.84 -5.16
C SER A 77 -5.28 12.73 -4.22
N VAL A 78 -4.85 12.88 -2.96
CA VAL A 78 -5.52 13.73 -1.96
C VAL A 78 -4.69 14.96 -1.59
N VAL A 79 -3.50 15.12 -2.16
CA VAL A 79 -2.68 16.32 -1.99
C VAL A 79 -3.20 17.41 -2.92
N GLY A 80 -3.40 18.60 -2.35
CA GLY A 80 -3.86 19.80 -3.04
C GLY A 80 -3.24 21.08 -2.46
N PRO A 81 -3.66 22.26 -2.94
CA PRO A 81 -3.05 23.54 -2.55
C PRO A 81 -3.04 23.83 -1.04
N ASP A 82 -4.08 23.40 -0.33
CA ASP A 82 -4.23 23.63 1.12
C ASP A 82 -3.60 22.53 1.99
N THR A 83 -2.88 21.59 1.37
CA THR A 83 -2.23 20.51 2.12
C THR A 83 -1.08 21.07 2.95
N LYS A 84 -1.07 20.72 4.25
CA LYS A 84 -0.01 21.15 5.17
C LYS A 84 1.39 20.76 4.64
N PRO A 85 2.39 21.64 4.73
CA PRO A 85 3.74 21.36 4.22
C PRO A 85 4.36 20.06 4.75
N GLU A 86 4.08 19.70 6.00
CA GLU A 86 4.59 18.49 6.65
C GLU A 86 4.05 17.22 5.99
N VAL A 87 2.78 17.23 5.58
CA VAL A 87 2.14 16.13 4.83
C VAL A 87 2.79 15.98 3.46
N VAL A 88 3.07 17.09 2.77
CA VAL A 88 3.76 17.05 1.47
C VAL A 88 5.16 16.48 1.62
N LYS A 89 5.93 16.93 2.62
CA LYS A 89 7.27 16.43 2.92
C LYS A 89 7.29 14.94 3.26
N ALA A 90 6.30 14.43 4.00
CA ALA A 90 6.17 12.99 4.28
C ALA A 90 6.02 12.19 2.98
N LEU A 91 5.16 12.65 2.06
CA LEU A 91 4.98 12.00 0.77
C LEU A 91 6.26 12.05 -0.08
N GLU A 92 6.90 13.21 -0.17
CA GLU A 92 8.17 13.37 -0.91
C GLU A 92 9.30 12.51 -0.34
N ALA A 93 9.38 12.34 0.98
CA ALA A 93 10.36 11.46 1.61
C ALA A 93 10.10 9.98 1.26
N ALA A 94 8.83 9.56 1.23
CA ALA A 94 8.45 8.22 0.80
C ALA A 94 8.81 7.97 -0.68
N GLU A 95 8.48 8.91 -1.56
CA GLU A 95 8.82 8.86 -2.98
C GLU A 95 10.34 8.82 -3.19
N LEU A 96 11.09 9.67 -2.48
CA LEU A 96 12.55 9.67 -2.50
C LEU A 96 13.14 8.31 -2.11
N TRP A 97 12.59 7.66 -1.09
CA TRP A 97 13.01 6.31 -0.71
C TRP A 97 12.66 5.28 -1.81
N VAL A 98 11.48 5.36 -2.42
CA VAL A 98 11.10 4.47 -3.54
C VAL A 98 12.12 4.56 -4.68
N PHE A 99 12.53 5.77 -5.07
CA PHE A 99 13.50 5.98 -6.14
C PHE A 99 14.94 5.64 -5.71
N LYS A 100 15.28 5.88 -4.44
CA LYS A 100 16.61 5.66 -3.87
C LYS A 100 16.49 5.04 -2.46
N PRO A 101 16.34 3.70 -2.36
CA PRO A 101 16.07 3.01 -1.09
C PRO A 101 17.34 2.84 -0.27
N THR A 102 17.84 3.94 0.27
CA THR A 102 19.01 3.95 1.17
C THR A 102 18.57 4.18 2.61
N GLU A 103 19.35 3.69 3.58
CA GLU A 103 19.06 3.87 5.01
C GLU A 103 18.81 5.34 5.41
N PRO A 104 19.61 6.34 4.95
CA PRO A 104 19.31 7.74 5.25
C PRO A 104 17.93 8.20 4.75
N ASN A 105 17.55 7.80 3.53
CA ASN A 105 16.23 8.14 2.98
C ASN A 105 15.10 7.40 3.75
N ARG A 106 15.36 6.16 4.19
CA ARG A 106 14.42 5.38 5.00
C ARG A 106 14.15 6.05 6.36
N ARG A 107 15.22 6.53 7.01
CA ARG A 107 15.15 7.26 8.29
C ARG A 107 14.53 8.65 8.13
N LEU A 108 14.80 9.33 7.01
CA LEU A 108 14.14 10.59 6.67
C LEU A 108 12.61 10.42 6.57
N ALA A 109 12.15 9.35 5.91
CA ALA A 109 10.73 9.03 5.82
C ALA A 109 10.10 8.84 7.21
N ASN A 110 10.78 8.18 8.15
CA ASN A 110 10.30 8.06 9.53
C ASN A 110 10.11 9.41 10.21
N SER A 111 11.10 10.31 10.12
CA SER A 111 11.00 11.64 10.72
C SER A 111 9.84 12.42 10.11
N ALA A 112 9.75 12.45 8.78
CA ALA A 112 8.71 13.19 8.09
C ALA A 112 7.29 12.63 8.36
N ALA A 113 7.16 11.31 8.55
CA ALA A 113 5.89 10.70 8.95
C ALA A 113 5.39 11.20 10.32
N HIS A 114 6.31 11.32 11.30
CA HIS A 114 5.97 11.83 12.64
C HIS A 114 5.58 13.31 12.59
N ASP A 115 6.30 14.11 11.81
CA ASP A 115 5.97 15.53 11.61
C ASP A 115 4.60 15.73 10.95
N ALA A 116 4.14 14.75 10.17
CA ALA A 116 2.83 14.74 9.52
C ALA A 116 1.69 14.17 10.40
N SER A 117 1.93 13.78 11.65
CA SER A 117 0.91 13.41 12.64
C SER A 117 -0.04 12.24 12.31
N PHE A 118 0.28 11.37 11.35
CA PHE A 118 -0.43 10.09 11.07
C PHE A 118 -1.94 10.15 10.72
N GLU A 119 -2.54 11.32 10.59
CA GLU A 119 -3.95 11.50 10.19
C GLU A 119 -4.16 11.59 8.67
N ASN A 120 -3.14 11.25 7.88
CA ASN A 120 -3.14 11.39 6.43
C ASN A 120 -2.41 10.24 5.72
N PRO A 121 -2.75 9.96 4.46
CA PRO A 121 -2.11 8.91 3.66
C PRO A 121 -0.60 9.06 3.51
N ALA A 122 -0.09 10.29 3.43
CA ALA A 122 1.34 10.55 3.19
C ALA A 122 2.22 10.06 4.34
N ALA A 123 1.79 10.28 5.59
CA ALA A 123 2.47 9.75 6.77
C ALA A 123 2.57 8.22 6.73
N TRP A 124 1.51 7.54 6.30
CA TRP A 124 1.51 6.08 6.17
C TRP A 124 2.34 5.57 4.98
N ALA A 125 2.40 6.30 3.86
CA ALA A 125 3.34 6.01 2.78
C ALA A 125 4.80 6.12 3.24
N ALA A 126 5.11 7.13 4.05
CA ALA A 126 6.43 7.31 4.66
C ALA A 126 6.76 6.20 5.69
N MET A 127 5.78 5.75 6.48
CA MET A 127 5.96 4.60 7.36
C MET A 127 6.14 3.28 6.60
N ALA A 128 5.51 3.12 5.44
CA ALA A 128 5.75 1.96 4.58
C ALA A 128 7.21 1.91 4.11
N ALA A 129 7.78 3.06 3.72
CA ALA A 129 9.21 3.18 3.43
C ALA A 129 10.04 2.84 4.67
N PHE A 130 9.73 3.40 5.85
CA PHE A 130 10.47 3.13 7.06
C PHE A 130 10.45 1.65 7.49
N TRP A 131 9.29 1.01 7.51
CA TRP A 131 9.14 -0.39 7.92
C TRP A 131 9.54 -1.40 6.84
N SER A 132 10.08 -0.95 5.71
CA SER A 132 10.52 -1.83 4.62
C SER A 132 11.62 -2.80 5.05
N GLU A 133 12.58 -2.33 5.84
CA GLU A 133 13.77 -3.08 6.26
C GLU A 133 14.52 -2.34 7.39
N GLY A 134 15.73 -2.81 7.69
CA GLY A 134 16.62 -2.17 8.66
C GLY A 134 16.12 -2.29 10.09
N SER A 135 16.55 -1.36 10.96
CA SER A 135 16.09 -1.29 12.35
C SER A 135 15.02 -0.21 12.52
N MET A 136 13.96 -0.52 13.26
CA MET A 136 12.97 0.45 13.71
C MET A 136 13.44 1.24 14.93
N ALA A 137 14.35 0.68 15.73
CA ALA A 137 14.89 1.36 16.90
C ALA A 137 15.80 2.53 16.48
N PRO A 138 16.02 3.53 17.35
CA PRO A 138 16.99 4.59 17.12
C PRO A 138 18.37 4.08 16.71
N GLU A 139 19.19 4.95 16.14
CA GLU A 139 20.59 4.64 15.89
C GLU A 139 21.33 4.44 17.24
N ASN A 140 22.31 3.54 17.27
CA ASN A 140 23.13 3.21 18.44
C ASN A 140 22.44 2.39 19.56
N VAL A 141 21.26 1.83 19.32
CA VAL A 141 20.66 0.80 20.20
C VAL A 141 20.53 -0.53 19.47
N PRO A 142 20.30 -1.66 20.17
CA PRO A 142 20.12 -2.97 19.52
C PRO A 142 19.08 -2.93 18.40
N ALA A 143 19.39 -3.60 17.29
CA ALA A 143 18.55 -3.60 16.12
C ALA A 143 17.21 -4.30 16.41
N VAL A 144 16.11 -3.64 16.01
CA VAL A 144 14.76 -4.21 16.08
C VAL A 144 14.20 -4.21 14.66
N PRO A 145 14.26 -5.34 13.93
CA PRO A 145 13.74 -5.38 12.57
C PRO A 145 12.20 -5.25 12.56
N PRO A 146 11.63 -4.60 11.53
CA PRO A 146 10.19 -4.61 11.34
C PRO A 146 9.69 -6.04 11.08
N ALA A 147 8.53 -6.39 11.62
CA ALA A 147 7.85 -7.62 11.22
C ALA A 147 7.48 -7.55 9.73
N ASP A 148 7.51 -8.69 9.04
CA ASP A 148 7.39 -8.74 7.58
C ASP A 148 6.11 -8.10 7.02
N ASN A 149 5.03 -8.11 7.81
CA ASN A 149 3.73 -7.55 7.44
C ASN A 149 3.60 -6.02 7.64
N LEU A 150 4.55 -5.36 8.33
CA LEU A 150 4.39 -3.95 8.71
C LEU A 150 4.34 -3.01 7.52
N THR A 151 5.17 -3.23 6.48
CA THR A 151 5.08 -2.44 5.23
C THR A 151 3.69 -2.56 4.61
N GLY A 152 3.18 -3.80 4.45
CA GLY A 152 1.85 -4.03 3.88
C GLY A 152 0.75 -3.37 4.70
N LYS A 153 0.87 -3.38 6.04
CA LYS A 153 -0.07 -2.70 6.94
C LYS A 153 -0.07 -1.18 6.76
N ALA A 154 1.11 -0.55 6.65
CA ALA A 154 1.22 0.87 6.40
C ALA A 154 0.68 1.27 5.01
N VAL A 155 1.01 0.48 3.99
CA VAL A 155 0.49 0.68 2.62
C VAL A 155 -1.04 0.59 2.61
N ALA A 156 -1.61 -0.43 3.24
CA ALA A 156 -3.06 -0.57 3.35
C ALA A 156 -3.70 0.64 4.04
N GLY A 157 -3.10 1.13 5.13
CA GLY A 157 -3.53 2.35 5.81
C GLY A 157 -3.50 3.58 4.90
N ALA A 158 -2.42 3.77 4.15
CA ALA A 158 -2.28 4.89 3.21
C ALA A 158 -3.36 4.86 2.12
N VAL A 159 -3.55 3.72 1.46
CA VAL A 159 -4.51 3.55 0.35
C VAL A 159 -5.96 3.69 0.86
N MET A 160 -6.29 3.05 1.98
CA MET A 160 -7.63 3.14 2.57
C MET A 160 -7.97 4.57 3.01
N LEU A 161 -7.03 5.27 3.67
CA LEU A 161 -7.23 6.68 4.03
C LEU A 161 -7.37 7.55 2.79
N ALA A 162 -6.58 7.33 1.74
CA ALA A 162 -6.68 8.12 0.50
C ALA A 162 -8.06 7.96 -0.16
N ALA A 163 -8.68 6.77 -0.03
CA ALA A 163 -9.99 6.49 -0.60
C ALA A 163 -11.12 7.24 0.10
N VAL A 164 -10.97 7.57 1.39
CA VAL A 164 -12.05 8.14 2.21
C VAL A 164 -11.80 9.58 2.68
N LEU A 165 -10.55 10.07 2.68
CA LEU A 165 -10.20 11.37 3.25
C LEU A 165 -10.92 12.54 2.57
N THR A 166 -11.05 12.48 1.25
CA THR A 166 -11.78 13.47 0.46
C THR A 166 -12.95 12.78 -0.25
N GLN A 167 -14.10 13.44 -0.42
CA GLN A 167 -15.27 12.88 -1.13
C GLN A 167 -15.55 11.40 -0.73
N PRO A 168 -15.81 11.10 0.56
CA PRO A 168 -15.98 9.73 1.05
C PRO A 168 -17.15 8.99 0.40
N ASP A 169 -18.14 9.73 -0.11
CA ASP A 169 -19.25 9.23 -0.93
C ASP A 169 -18.78 8.53 -2.22
N LYS A 170 -17.59 8.91 -2.73
CA LYS A 170 -16.95 8.28 -3.91
C LYS A 170 -15.89 7.23 -3.54
N SER A 171 -15.84 6.79 -2.29
CA SER A 171 -14.80 5.87 -1.82
C SER A 171 -14.77 4.56 -2.59
N GLN A 172 -15.92 4.02 -3.00
CA GLN A 172 -16.01 2.79 -3.80
C GLN A 172 -15.27 2.93 -5.14
N ASP A 173 -15.51 4.01 -5.88
CA ASP A 173 -14.85 4.28 -7.17
C ASP A 173 -13.34 4.49 -6.98
N LYS A 174 -12.96 5.19 -5.91
CA LYS A 174 -11.54 5.42 -5.56
C LYS A 174 -10.82 4.13 -5.20
N TYR A 175 -11.45 3.25 -4.44
CA TYR A 175 -10.89 1.93 -4.13
C TYR A 175 -10.65 1.13 -5.41
N GLN A 176 -11.63 1.10 -6.31
CA GLN A 176 -11.47 0.41 -7.58
C GLN A 176 -10.31 0.98 -8.38
N PHE A 177 -10.24 2.31 -8.53
CA PHE A 177 -9.14 2.98 -9.22
C PHE A 177 -7.78 2.66 -8.58
N PHE A 178 -7.65 2.76 -7.25
CA PHE A 178 -6.38 2.44 -6.58
C PHE A 178 -6.00 0.97 -6.73
N LEU A 179 -6.95 0.03 -6.69
CA LEU A 179 -6.68 -1.39 -6.93
C LEU A 179 -6.22 -1.64 -8.37
N GLU A 180 -6.77 -0.93 -9.35
CA GLU A 180 -6.27 -0.96 -10.74
C GLU A 180 -4.82 -0.47 -10.83
N GLN A 181 -4.47 0.61 -10.12
CA GLN A 181 -3.07 1.07 -10.03
C GLN A 181 -2.15 0.01 -9.39
N GLY A 182 -2.59 -0.61 -8.30
CA GLY A 182 -1.84 -1.66 -7.62
C GLY A 182 -1.63 -2.90 -8.50
N ILE A 183 -2.64 -3.30 -9.27
CA ILE A 183 -2.56 -4.40 -10.25
C ILE A 183 -1.61 -4.05 -11.40
N ASP A 184 -1.62 -2.82 -11.91
CA ASP A 184 -0.67 -2.37 -12.92
C ASP A 184 0.78 -2.47 -12.41
N ILE A 185 1.04 -1.96 -11.19
CA ILE A 185 2.34 -2.07 -10.52
C ILE A 185 2.76 -3.53 -10.34
N ALA A 186 1.83 -4.41 -9.92
CA ALA A 186 2.07 -5.83 -9.76
C ALA A 186 2.51 -6.53 -11.07
N ASN A 187 2.21 -5.93 -12.22
CA ASN A 187 2.56 -6.43 -13.55
C ASN A 187 3.74 -5.72 -14.19
N GLY A 188 4.40 -4.81 -13.48
CA GLY A 188 5.57 -4.07 -13.97
C GLY A 188 5.28 -2.67 -14.52
N GLY A 189 4.02 -2.23 -14.46
CA GLY A 189 3.66 -0.85 -14.72
C GLY A 189 4.05 0.10 -13.58
N ASN A 190 3.71 1.37 -13.73
CA ASN A 190 4.03 2.43 -12.77
C ASN A 190 2.81 2.94 -11.99
N GLY A 191 1.64 2.31 -12.15
CA GLY A 191 0.40 2.67 -11.48
C GLY A 191 -0.25 3.95 -12.02
N ARG A 192 0.31 4.58 -13.04
CA ARG A 192 -0.33 5.70 -13.75
C ARG A 192 -1.17 5.15 -14.89
N VAL A 193 -2.22 4.42 -14.51
CA VAL A 193 -3.21 3.92 -15.46
C VAL A 193 -3.84 5.13 -16.15
N TRP A 194 -3.64 5.23 -17.46
CA TRP A 194 -4.09 6.38 -18.24
C TRP A 194 -5.60 6.53 -18.12
N GLN A 195 -6.06 7.70 -17.68
CA GLN A 195 -7.46 8.10 -17.84
C GLN A 195 -7.55 8.76 -19.21
N ALA A 196 -8.36 8.21 -20.11
CA ALA A 196 -8.83 8.98 -21.25
C ALA A 196 -9.49 10.24 -20.70
N ALA A 197 -9.00 11.40 -21.14
CA ALA A 197 -9.73 12.65 -20.96
C ALA A 197 -11.08 12.59 -21.68
#